data_AF-A0A5J4PZT3-F1
#
_entry.id   AF-A0A5J4PZT3-F1
#
_cell.length_a   1.000
_cell.length_b   1.000
_cell.length_c   1.000
_cell.angle_alpha   90.00
_cell.angle_beta   90.00
_cell.angle_gamma   90.00
#
_symmetry.space_group_name_H-M   'P 1'
#
loop_
_entity.id
_entity.type
_entity.pdbx_description
1 polymer ?
#
loop_
_entity_poly.entity_id
_entity_poly.type
_entity_poly.pdbx_seq_one_letter_code
_entity_poly.pdbx_strand_id
1 'polypeptide(L)'
;VGEKTAKKLIAEFDTIDNLLKHTDELKGSLKVKIEENRELIILSQFLATIKTDVPISLNMDMLTHKNADEKELLKIFEELEFKNLINRVFNKGNRTVTVNDQSKILQGDLFGFSSTENDAIGQNYANTNLIRLSSLDYDYQLIDDENKRKELLKKLSAVEILSMDTETTGTDPITAELVGMSFSYTENQAFYIPVPDDRDKTLEILNEFRTIFENENILKVGQNIKYDMLVLRNYGIEVKGKLFDTMVAHYVLQPELRHGMDYLAEIYLNYRTIHIDELIGPKGKNQKNMRDIPPEDVYLYACEDADVTLKLKNILEKELEKNKIESLFYDMEIPLIPVLVYMESNGVRLDLETLKESSVLFNERLKNIEQEIYQSAGESFNIASPKQVGEILFDKLKIMEKAKKTKTGQYTTSEEVLESLRYKHPVIQKILEHRGLKKLLNTYVDALPQLINPRTGKVHTSFNQTVTSTGRLSSSNPNLQNIPIRDEDGKEMRKAFIPDDGCLFFSADYS
;
A
#
# COMPACT_ATOMS: atom_id res chain seq x y z
N VAL A 1 48.72 12.50 1.40
CA VAL A 1 48.66 13.84 2.03
C VAL A 1 47.19 14.23 2.14
N GLY A 2 46.71 14.70 3.30
CA GLY A 2 45.29 15.07 3.47
C GLY A 2 44.95 16.47 2.95
N GLU A 3 43.67 16.77 2.74
CA GLU A 3 43.17 18.01 2.11
C GLU A 3 43.75 19.30 2.71
N LYS A 4 43.77 19.43 4.05
CA LYS A 4 44.30 20.61 4.75
C LYS A 4 45.80 20.81 4.51
N THR A 5 46.56 19.73 4.43
CA THR A 5 48.00 19.78 4.18
C THR A 5 48.30 20.05 2.71
N ALA A 6 47.53 19.45 1.79
CA ALA A 6 47.64 19.72 0.35
C ALA A 6 47.36 21.20 0.03
N LYS A 7 46.31 21.80 0.62
CA LYS A 7 46.01 23.23 0.47
C LYS A 7 47.17 24.13 0.92
N LYS A 8 47.84 23.79 2.02
CA LYS A 8 49.01 24.55 2.50
C LYS A 8 50.18 24.45 1.53
N LEU A 9 50.48 23.24 1.03
CA LEU A 9 51.57 23.03 0.08
C LEU A 9 51.34 23.75 -1.25
N ILE A 10 50.11 23.74 -1.77
CA ILE A 10 49.79 24.48 -3.00
C ILE A 10 49.81 26.00 -2.75
N ALA A 11 49.35 26.48 -1.59
CA ALA A 11 49.46 27.90 -1.26
C ALA A 11 50.92 28.39 -1.11
N GLU A 12 51.83 27.51 -0.71
CA GLU A 12 53.24 27.82 -0.49
C GLU A 12 54.08 27.70 -1.77
N PHE A 13 53.84 26.66 -2.59
CA PHE A 13 54.64 26.37 -3.79
C PHE A 13 53.94 26.72 -5.12
N ASP A 14 52.66 27.13 -5.08
CA ASP A 14 51.79 27.55 -6.20
C ASP A 14 51.44 26.42 -7.20
N THR A 15 52.46 25.72 -7.72
CA THR A 15 52.29 24.61 -8.68
C THR A 15 52.89 23.31 -8.16
N ILE A 16 52.37 22.18 -8.65
CA ILE A 16 52.92 20.85 -8.35
C ILE A 16 54.37 20.74 -8.84
N ASP A 17 54.70 21.32 -10.00
CA ASP A 17 56.07 21.33 -10.52
C ASP A 17 57.04 22.10 -9.61
N ASN A 18 56.61 23.23 -9.05
CA ASN A 18 57.42 23.99 -8.10
C ASN A 18 57.59 23.23 -6.78
N LEU A 19 56.53 22.58 -6.28
CA LEU A 19 56.59 21.72 -5.09
C LEU A 19 57.61 20.58 -5.27
N LEU A 20 57.62 19.95 -6.45
CA LEU A 20 58.53 18.83 -6.77
C LEU A 20 59.98 19.27 -7.05
N LYS A 21 60.23 20.56 -7.32
CA LYS A 21 61.58 21.13 -7.48
C LYS A 21 62.20 21.61 -6.17
N HIS A 22 61.37 21.94 -5.18
CA HIS A 22 61.79 22.47 -3.87
C HIS A 22 61.47 21.49 -2.74
N THR A 23 61.55 20.17 -3.00
CA THR A 23 61.29 19.14 -1.96
C THR A 23 62.27 19.22 -0.79
N ASP A 24 63.40 19.89 -0.97
CA ASP A 24 64.40 20.15 0.07
C ASP A 24 63.94 21.10 1.18
N GLU A 25 62.94 21.94 0.90
CA GLU A 25 62.34 22.86 1.87
C GLU A 25 61.33 22.14 2.79
N LEU A 26 60.91 20.92 2.41
CA LEU A 26 59.97 20.10 3.16
C LEU A 26 60.67 19.35 4.31
N LYS A 27 60.02 19.24 5.47
CA LYS A 27 60.59 18.60 6.66
C LYS A 27 59.90 17.28 7.01
N GLY A 28 60.68 16.33 7.54
CA GLY A 28 60.19 15.09 8.15
C GLY A 28 59.50 14.13 7.19
N SER A 29 58.50 13.38 7.69
CA SER A 29 57.81 12.32 6.93
C SER A 29 57.05 12.82 5.69
N LEU A 30 56.81 14.13 5.57
CA LEU A 30 56.13 14.72 4.42
C LEU A 30 57.06 14.79 3.19
N LYS A 31 58.35 15.10 3.40
CA LYS A 31 59.39 15.10 2.35
C LYS A 31 59.52 13.71 1.74
N VAL A 32 59.74 12.69 2.58
CA VAL A 32 59.90 11.29 2.17
C VAL A 32 58.71 10.81 1.34
N LYS A 33 57.48 11.09 1.78
CA LYS A 33 56.25 10.69 1.05
C LYS A 33 56.12 11.34 -0.32
N ILE A 34 56.53 12.61 -0.46
CA ILE A 34 56.44 13.33 -1.74
C ILE A 34 57.54 12.85 -2.70
N GLU A 35 58.74 12.57 -2.19
CA GLU A 35 59.86 12.06 -2.99
C GLU A 35 59.62 10.62 -3.48
N GLU A 36 59.16 9.73 -2.59
CA GLU A 36 58.84 8.33 -2.94
C GLU A 36 57.68 8.20 -3.94
N ASN A 37 56.77 9.19 -3.99
CA ASN A 37 55.58 9.16 -4.85
C ASN A 37 55.63 10.22 -5.96
N ARG A 38 56.81 10.73 -6.30
CA ARG A 38 57.00 11.81 -7.29
C ARG A 38 56.35 11.50 -8.64
N GLU A 39 56.56 10.29 -9.16
CA GLU A 39 56.00 9.86 -10.45
C GLU A 39 54.47 9.76 -10.41
N LEU A 40 53.91 9.27 -9.30
CA LEU A 40 52.45 9.20 -9.09
C LEU A 40 51.80 10.59 -9.01
N ILE A 41 52.48 11.57 -8.43
CA ILE A 41 52.00 12.96 -8.36
C ILE A 41 51.95 13.57 -9.77
N ILE A 42 53.01 13.40 -10.57
CA ILE A 42 53.07 13.88 -11.96
C ILE A 42 51.97 13.21 -12.80
N LEU A 43 51.80 11.89 -12.67
CA LEU A 43 50.75 11.15 -13.36
C LEU A 43 49.35 11.65 -12.94
N SER A 44 49.13 11.89 -11.65
CA SER A 44 47.84 12.41 -11.15
C SER A 44 47.53 13.79 -11.71
N GLN A 45 48.53 14.67 -11.81
CA GLN A 45 48.37 15.97 -12.46
C GLN A 45 48.02 15.82 -13.94
N PHE A 46 48.70 14.93 -14.66
CA PHE A 46 48.38 14.63 -16.05
C PHE A 46 46.95 14.12 -16.22
N LEU A 47 46.51 13.16 -15.41
CA LEU A 47 45.15 12.60 -15.46
C LEU A 47 44.07 13.62 -15.10
N ALA A 48 44.35 14.57 -14.20
CA ALA A 48 43.43 15.63 -13.82
C ALA A 48 43.43 16.83 -14.79
N THR A 49 44.43 16.92 -15.69
CA THR A 49 44.53 18.02 -16.65
C THR A 49 43.49 17.83 -17.74
N ILE A 50 42.53 18.76 -17.81
CA ILE A 50 41.54 18.77 -18.89
C ILE A 50 42.26 19.04 -20.20
N LYS A 51 42.15 18.11 -21.14
CA LYS A 51 42.66 18.29 -22.50
C LYS A 51 41.80 19.32 -23.23
N THR A 52 42.32 20.52 -23.44
CA THR A 52 41.60 21.63 -24.10
C THR A 52 41.87 21.71 -25.61
N ASP A 53 42.82 20.94 -26.13
CA ASP A 53 43.23 20.85 -27.54
C ASP A 53 42.63 19.63 -28.25
N VAL A 54 41.41 19.23 -27.87
CA VAL A 54 40.71 18.13 -28.53
C VAL A 54 40.42 18.53 -29.98
N PRO A 55 40.76 17.69 -30.99
CA PRO A 55 40.58 18.01 -32.40
C PRO A 55 39.12 17.88 -32.84
N ILE A 56 38.24 18.69 -32.26
CA ILE A 56 36.82 18.80 -32.59
C ILE A 56 36.55 20.19 -33.17
N SER A 57 35.86 20.26 -34.31
CA SER A 57 35.31 21.52 -34.80
C SER A 57 33.94 21.73 -34.16
N LEU A 58 33.87 22.63 -33.17
CA LEU A 58 32.61 22.97 -32.53
C LEU A 58 31.93 24.09 -33.32
N ASN A 59 30.76 23.80 -33.86
CA ASN A 59 29.84 24.82 -34.35
C ASN A 59 28.86 25.19 -33.23
N MET A 60 29.00 26.39 -32.67
CA MET A 60 28.16 26.85 -31.55
C MET A 60 26.68 26.92 -31.91
N ASP A 61 26.34 27.15 -33.19
CA ASP A 61 24.95 27.19 -33.64
C ASP A 61 24.30 25.79 -33.57
N MET A 62 25.06 24.73 -33.76
CA MET A 62 24.57 23.35 -33.63
C MET A 62 24.31 22.93 -32.18
N LEU A 63 24.87 23.64 -31.21
CA LEU A 63 24.70 23.37 -29.79
C LEU A 63 23.52 24.16 -29.18
N THR A 64 22.79 24.91 -30.00
CA THR A 64 21.59 25.62 -29.56
C THR A 64 20.46 24.63 -29.24
N HIS A 65 19.81 24.84 -28.10
CA HIS A 65 18.70 24.00 -27.66
C HIS A 65 17.50 24.18 -28.61
N LYS A 66 17.14 23.11 -29.33
CA LYS A 66 15.97 23.08 -30.22
C LYS A 66 14.73 22.62 -29.44
N ASN A 67 13.55 23.02 -29.91
CA ASN A 67 12.31 22.47 -29.39
C ASN A 67 12.20 20.99 -29.79
N ALA A 68 11.66 20.16 -28.91
CA ALA A 68 11.44 18.75 -29.18
C ALA A 68 10.34 18.56 -30.24
N ASP A 69 10.44 17.50 -31.04
CA ASP A 69 9.31 17.02 -31.83
C ASP A 69 8.31 16.35 -30.90
N GLU A 70 7.21 17.05 -30.60
CA GLU A 70 6.22 16.60 -29.64
C GLU A 70 5.54 15.29 -30.06
N LYS A 71 5.39 15.03 -31.36
CA LYS A 71 4.74 13.82 -31.87
C LYS A 71 5.65 12.60 -31.73
N GLU A 72 6.92 12.76 -32.08
CA GLU A 72 7.90 11.67 -31.97
C GLU A 72 8.19 11.36 -30.49
N LEU A 73 8.25 12.39 -29.64
CA LEU A 73 8.48 12.23 -28.21
C LEU A 73 7.29 11.56 -27.50
N LEU A 74 6.05 11.89 -27.87
CA LEU A 74 4.85 11.24 -27.33
C LEU A 74 4.85 9.74 -27.64
N LYS A 75 5.17 9.36 -28.88
CA LYS A 75 5.27 7.95 -29.30
C LYS A 75 6.29 7.17 -28.47
N ILE A 76 7.47 7.75 -28.24
CA ILE A 76 8.51 7.12 -27.41
C ILE A 76 8.03 6.99 -25.95
N PHE A 77 7.36 8.01 -25.43
CA PHE A 77 6.87 7.97 -24.05
C PHE A 77 5.72 6.97 -23.86
N GLU A 78 4.87 6.77 -24.87
CA GLU A 78 3.85 5.72 -24.88
C GLU A 78 4.50 4.33 -24.92
N GLU A 79 5.48 4.13 -25.80
CA GLU A 79 6.21 2.86 -25.93
C GLU A 79 6.96 2.47 -24.65
N LEU A 80 7.51 3.47 -23.93
CA LEU A 80 8.22 3.27 -22.66
C LEU A 80 7.32 3.40 -21.43
N GLU A 81 6.00 3.54 -21.62
CA GLU A 81 5.00 3.67 -20.56
C GLU A 81 5.25 4.83 -19.57
N PHE A 82 5.88 5.92 -20.02
CA PHE A 82 6.20 7.09 -19.21
C PHE A 82 5.01 8.04 -19.00
N LYS A 83 3.86 7.49 -18.59
CA LYS A 83 2.56 8.18 -18.41
C LYS A 83 2.69 9.48 -17.56
N ASN A 84 3.49 9.46 -16.50
CA ASN A 84 3.72 10.63 -15.64
C ASN A 84 4.55 11.73 -16.34
N LEU A 85 5.51 11.37 -17.18
CA LEU A 85 6.34 12.32 -17.92
C LEU A 85 5.58 12.90 -19.12
N ILE A 86 4.70 12.14 -19.77
CA ILE A 86 3.78 12.64 -20.79
C ILE A 86 3.01 13.83 -20.22
N ASN A 87 2.36 13.64 -19.07
CA ASN A 87 1.61 14.69 -18.40
C ASN A 87 2.50 15.89 -18.02
N ARG A 88 3.69 15.65 -17.49
CA ARG A 88 4.60 16.74 -17.07
C ARG A 88 5.16 17.57 -18.23
N VAL A 89 5.41 16.94 -19.38
CA VAL A 89 6.05 17.57 -20.54
C VAL A 89 5.01 18.27 -21.42
N PHE A 90 3.85 17.65 -21.64
CA PHE A 90 2.84 18.15 -22.59
C PHE A 90 1.71 18.96 -21.94
N ASN A 91 1.37 18.77 -20.65
CA ASN A 91 0.33 19.57 -19.98
C ASN A 91 0.92 20.81 -19.28
N LYS A 92 1.40 21.79 -20.06
CA LYS A 92 1.94 23.08 -19.55
C LYS A 92 0.88 24.06 -18.97
N GLY A 93 -0.36 23.64 -18.77
CA GLY A 93 -1.47 24.50 -18.38
C GLY A 93 -2.32 23.96 -17.22
N ASN A 94 -1.70 23.58 -16.10
CA ASN A 94 -2.33 23.61 -14.77
C ASN A 94 -1.27 23.38 -13.68
N ARG A 95 -0.48 24.43 -13.41
CA ARG A 95 0.31 24.50 -12.18
C ARG A 95 -0.59 24.90 -11.02
N THR A 96 -1.20 23.90 -10.42
CA THR A 96 -1.37 23.76 -8.96
C THR A 96 -1.76 22.31 -8.67
N VAL A 97 -0.99 21.36 -9.21
CA VAL A 97 -0.84 20.10 -8.50
C VAL A 97 0.12 20.43 -7.35
N THR A 98 -0.45 20.76 -6.20
CA THR A 98 0.22 20.47 -4.93
C THR A 98 0.55 19.00 -4.98
N VAL A 99 1.77 18.70 -5.43
CA VAL A 99 2.39 17.41 -5.20
C VAL A 99 2.56 17.36 -3.70
N ASN A 100 1.52 16.91 -3.01
CA ASN A 100 1.67 16.27 -1.72
C ASN A 100 2.45 14.98 -2.00
N ASP A 101 3.75 15.16 -2.26
CA ASP A 101 4.78 14.17 -2.00
C ASP A 101 4.93 14.11 -0.46
N GLN A 102 3.80 13.78 0.19
CA GLN A 102 3.81 12.98 1.38
C GLN A 102 3.70 11.56 0.88
N SER A 103 4.79 11.08 0.29
CA SER A 103 5.35 9.81 0.71
C SER A 103 5.56 9.86 2.24
N LYS A 104 4.44 9.83 2.99
CA LYS A 104 4.41 9.19 4.29
C LYS A 104 4.78 7.76 3.95
N ILE A 105 6.06 7.44 4.09
CA ILE A 105 6.46 6.15 4.64
C ILE A 105 5.52 5.97 5.82
N LEU A 106 4.47 5.16 5.63
CA LEU A 106 3.44 4.93 6.62
C LEU A 106 4.14 4.22 7.77
N GLN A 107 4.58 5.00 8.75
CA GLN A 107 5.01 4.49 10.02
C GLN A 107 3.76 4.02 10.76
N GLY A 108 3.40 2.74 10.54
CA GLY A 108 2.46 1.92 11.30
C GLY A 108 1.32 2.67 12.00
N ASP A 109 0.30 3.05 11.23
CA ASP A 109 -1.00 3.49 11.73
C ASP A 109 -1.93 2.27 11.83
N LEU A 110 -2.72 2.15 12.90
CA LEU A 110 -3.59 0.98 13.15
C LEU A 110 -4.70 0.87 12.11
N PHE A 111 -5.17 2.02 11.67
CA PHE A 111 -6.18 2.20 10.64
C PHE A 111 -5.52 2.33 9.27
N GLY A 112 -4.49 1.53 9.01
CA GLY A 112 -3.91 1.44 7.67
C GLY A 112 -5.02 1.10 6.69
N PHE A 113 -5.62 2.13 6.08
CA PHE A 113 -6.61 2.01 5.04
C PHE A 113 -5.88 1.37 3.86
N SER A 114 -5.82 0.05 3.85
CA SER A 114 -5.56 -0.73 2.66
C SER A 114 -6.84 -0.77 1.86
N SER A 115 -7.31 0.39 1.41
CA SER A 115 -8.12 0.42 0.21
C SER A 115 -7.17 0.04 -0.92
N THR A 116 -7.09 -1.25 -1.25
CA THR A 116 -6.71 -1.70 -2.59
C THR A 116 -7.82 -1.30 -3.56
N GLU A 117 -8.10 -0.01 -3.64
CA GLU A 117 -9.09 0.57 -4.53
C GLU A 117 -8.64 1.96 -4.91
N ASN A 118 -8.22 2.06 -6.17
CA ASN A 118 -8.32 3.25 -6.99
C ASN A 118 -7.89 4.53 -6.28
N ASP A 119 -6.57 4.73 -6.24
CA ASP A 119 -6.00 6.06 -6.40
C ASP A 119 -6.54 6.61 -7.73
N ALA A 120 -7.72 7.20 -7.62
CA ALA A 120 -8.42 7.90 -8.68
C ALA A 120 -7.51 9.03 -9.15
N ILE A 121 -6.74 8.76 -10.19
CA ILE A 121 -6.37 9.82 -11.09
C ILE A 121 -7.61 10.05 -11.96
N GLY A 122 -8.47 10.98 -11.53
CA GLY A 122 -9.43 11.62 -12.40
C GLY A 122 -8.67 12.33 -13.53
N GLN A 123 -8.35 11.59 -14.59
CA GLN A 123 -7.80 12.11 -15.84
C GLN A 123 -8.94 12.21 -16.86
N ASN A 124 -8.91 13.27 -17.68
CA ASN A 124 -9.79 13.38 -18.83
C ASN A 124 -9.37 12.34 -19.88
N TYR A 125 -9.96 11.15 -19.85
CA TYR A 125 -9.63 10.00 -20.71
C TYR A 125 -10.32 10.01 -22.09
N ALA A 126 -10.37 11.17 -22.74
CA ALA A 126 -10.94 11.28 -24.09
C ALA A 126 -10.03 10.66 -25.18
N ASN A 127 -8.77 10.30 -24.87
CA ASN A 127 -7.74 9.90 -25.85
C ASN A 127 -6.99 8.60 -25.49
N THR A 128 -7.68 7.54 -25.06
CA THR A 128 -7.05 6.21 -24.86
C THR A 128 -7.51 5.24 -25.95
N ASN A 129 -6.58 4.54 -26.62
CA ASN A 129 -6.87 3.49 -27.62
C ASN A 129 -7.37 2.15 -27.01
N LEU A 130 -7.81 2.17 -25.74
CA LEU A 130 -8.29 0.99 -25.02
C LEU A 130 -9.69 0.59 -25.50
N ILE A 131 -9.91 -0.71 -25.60
CA ILE A 131 -11.24 -1.30 -25.87
C ILE A 131 -12.14 -1.03 -24.65
N ARG A 132 -13.43 -0.83 -24.88
CA ARG A 132 -14.45 -0.65 -23.84
C ARG A 132 -15.62 -1.60 -24.06
N LEU A 133 -16.46 -1.81 -23.06
CA LEU A 133 -17.66 -2.65 -23.19
C LEU A 133 -18.54 -2.25 -24.37
N SER A 134 -18.69 -0.95 -24.62
CA SER A 134 -19.49 -0.41 -25.74
C SER A 134 -18.97 -0.78 -27.14
N SER A 135 -17.75 -1.31 -27.24
CA SER A 135 -17.11 -1.74 -28.49
C SER A 135 -17.03 -3.26 -28.66
N LEU A 136 -17.54 -4.03 -27.70
CA LEU A 136 -17.57 -5.48 -27.73
C LEU A 136 -18.98 -5.99 -28.02
N ASP A 137 -19.06 -7.18 -28.61
CA ASP A 137 -20.29 -7.97 -28.65
C ASP A 137 -20.32 -8.85 -27.40
N TYR A 138 -21.40 -8.75 -26.62
CA TYR A 138 -21.53 -9.42 -25.32
C TYR A 138 -22.97 -9.87 -25.05
N ASP A 139 -23.11 -10.91 -24.23
CA ASP A 139 -24.37 -11.49 -23.74
C ASP A 139 -24.45 -11.34 -22.22
N TYR A 140 -24.73 -10.11 -21.76
CA TYR A 140 -24.89 -9.79 -20.34
C TYR A 140 -26.37 -9.72 -19.99
N GLN A 141 -26.77 -10.45 -18.95
CA GLN A 141 -28.18 -10.63 -18.61
C GLN A 141 -28.47 -10.24 -17.16
N LEU A 142 -29.52 -9.42 -16.99
CA LEU A 142 -30.12 -9.15 -15.69
C LEU A 142 -31.14 -10.24 -15.33
N ILE A 143 -30.89 -10.93 -14.21
CA ILE A 143 -31.64 -12.06 -13.70
C ILE A 143 -32.47 -11.61 -12.48
N ASP A 144 -33.48 -10.79 -12.74
CA ASP A 144 -34.33 -10.10 -11.77
C ASP A 144 -35.61 -10.87 -11.37
N ASP A 145 -35.86 -12.04 -11.95
CA ASP A 145 -37.02 -12.88 -11.64
C ASP A 145 -36.68 -14.36 -11.40
N GLU A 146 -37.61 -15.05 -10.71
CA GLU A 146 -37.43 -16.45 -10.29
C GLU A 146 -37.29 -17.43 -11.47
N ASN A 147 -37.97 -17.19 -12.59
CA ASN A 147 -37.89 -18.08 -13.76
C ASN A 147 -36.51 -18.00 -14.39
N LYS A 148 -35.99 -16.78 -14.57
CA LYS A 148 -34.62 -16.57 -15.06
C LYS A 148 -33.58 -17.20 -14.13
N ARG A 149 -33.74 -17.08 -12.79
CA ARG A 149 -32.83 -17.73 -11.83
C ARG A 149 -32.84 -19.25 -11.98
N LYS A 150 -34.01 -19.88 -12.10
CA LYS A 150 -34.14 -21.33 -12.33
C LYS A 150 -33.50 -21.78 -13.64
N GLU A 151 -33.61 -21.00 -14.71
CA GLU A 151 -32.95 -21.30 -15.98
C GLU A 151 -31.43 -21.17 -15.87
N LEU A 152 -30.94 -20.13 -15.21
CA LEU A 152 -29.50 -19.96 -14.97
C LEU A 152 -28.93 -21.10 -14.13
N LEU A 153 -29.58 -21.49 -13.04
CA LEU A 153 -29.12 -22.58 -12.17
C LEU A 153 -28.96 -23.90 -12.93
N LYS A 154 -29.83 -24.20 -13.90
CA LYS A 154 -29.67 -25.37 -14.77
C LYS A 154 -28.38 -25.27 -15.59
N LYS A 155 -28.06 -24.10 -16.14
CA LYS A 155 -26.82 -23.89 -16.90
C LYS A 155 -25.61 -24.03 -15.97
N LEU A 156 -25.62 -23.35 -14.82
CA LEU A 156 -24.52 -23.37 -13.84
C LEU A 156 -24.25 -24.75 -13.25
N SER A 157 -25.26 -25.63 -13.17
CA SER A 157 -25.07 -26.99 -12.65
C SER A 157 -24.16 -27.88 -13.50
N ALA A 158 -23.94 -27.51 -14.77
CA ALA A 158 -23.17 -28.30 -15.74
C ALA A 158 -21.79 -27.70 -16.06
N VAL A 159 -21.43 -26.56 -15.46
CA VAL A 159 -20.15 -25.88 -15.74
C VAL A 159 -19.04 -26.43 -14.85
N GLU A 160 -17.82 -26.45 -15.37
CA GLU A 160 -16.62 -26.84 -14.61
C GLU A 160 -15.89 -25.62 -14.00
N ILE A 161 -16.06 -24.45 -14.61
CA ILE A 161 -15.43 -23.19 -14.21
C ILE A 161 -16.52 -22.12 -14.10
N LEU A 162 -16.49 -21.38 -13.00
CA LEU A 162 -17.41 -20.29 -12.73
C LEU A 162 -16.66 -19.11 -12.14
N SER A 163 -16.54 -18.03 -12.90
CA SER A 163 -16.18 -16.73 -12.37
C SER A 163 -17.36 -16.15 -11.61
N MET A 164 -17.09 -15.59 -10.44
CA MET A 164 -18.08 -15.02 -9.54
C MET A 164 -17.57 -13.75 -8.90
N ASP A 165 -18.50 -12.85 -8.61
CA ASP A 165 -18.25 -11.60 -7.89
C ASP A 165 -19.51 -11.18 -7.11
N THR A 166 -19.32 -10.35 -6.07
CA THR A 166 -20.39 -9.88 -5.19
C THR A 166 -20.41 -8.36 -5.08
N GLU A 167 -21.59 -7.81 -5.36
CA GLU A 167 -21.85 -6.38 -5.16
C GLU A 167 -22.35 -6.14 -3.76
N THR A 168 -21.83 -5.11 -3.08
CA THR A 168 -22.12 -4.90 -1.65
C THR A 168 -22.26 -3.44 -1.25
N THR A 169 -22.71 -3.21 -0.01
CA THR A 169 -22.92 -1.86 0.54
C THR A 169 -21.66 -1.15 1.04
N GLY A 170 -20.49 -1.80 1.02
CA GLY A 170 -19.26 -1.22 1.57
C GLY A 170 -18.03 -2.06 1.23
N THR A 171 -16.87 -1.67 1.75
CA THR A 171 -15.59 -2.33 1.46
C THR A 171 -15.09 -3.22 2.60
N ASP A 172 -15.78 -3.23 3.75
CA ASP A 172 -15.51 -4.15 4.85
C ASP A 172 -16.43 -5.38 4.74
N PRO A 173 -15.90 -6.56 4.36
CA PRO A 173 -16.74 -7.73 4.09
C PRO A 173 -17.44 -8.28 5.34
N ILE A 174 -16.99 -7.93 6.55
CA ILE A 174 -17.60 -8.42 7.79
C ILE A 174 -18.88 -7.62 8.13
N THR A 175 -18.94 -6.34 7.74
CA THR A 175 -20.10 -5.46 8.00
C THR A 175 -20.96 -5.21 6.77
N ALA A 176 -20.40 -5.37 5.56
CA ALA A 176 -21.11 -5.16 4.31
C ALA A 176 -22.32 -6.10 4.13
N GLU A 177 -23.30 -5.60 3.38
CA GLU A 177 -24.52 -6.32 3.01
C GLU A 177 -24.54 -6.57 1.51
N LEU A 178 -25.03 -7.73 1.11
CA LEU A 178 -25.02 -8.18 -0.28
C LEU A 178 -26.10 -7.44 -1.07
N VAL A 179 -25.72 -6.79 -2.17
CA VAL A 179 -26.59 -6.06 -3.12
C VAL A 179 -26.91 -6.93 -4.32
N GLY A 180 -25.96 -7.74 -4.77
CA GLY A 180 -26.17 -8.70 -5.85
C GLY A 180 -24.96 -9.63 -6.01
N MET A 181 -25.11 -10.59 -6.90
CA MET A 181 -24.03 -11.51 -7.28
C MET A 181 -23.97 -11.61 -8.80
N SER A 182 -22.77 -11.70 -9.35
CA SER A 182 -22.57 -11.88 -10.78
C SER A 182 -21.78 -13.15 -11.07
N PHE A 183 -22.04 -13.72 -12.25
CA PHE A 183 -21.41 -14.96 -12.68
C PHE A 183 -21.03 -14.91 -14.16
N SER A 184 -19.89 -15.49 -14.50
CA SER A 184 -19.49 -15.78 -15.88
C SER A 184 -18.87 -17.17 -15.98
N TYR A 185 -19.26 -17.95 -16.96
CA TYR A 185 -18.65 -19.26 -17.27
C TYR A 185 -18.17 -19.36 -18.72
N THR A 186 -18.29 -18.27 -19.50
CA THR A 186 -17.86 -18.16 -20.90
C THR A 186 -17.55 -16.70 -21.19
N GLU A 187 -16.44 -16.44 -21.88
CA GLU A 187 -16.01 -15.06 -22.19
C GLU A 187 -17.09 -14.30 -22.99
N ASN A 188 -17.29 -13.04 -22.62
CA ASN A 188 -18.33 -12.13 -23.12
C ASN A 188 -19.77 -12.58 -22.77
N GLN A 189 -19.96 -13.54 -21.85
CA GLN A 189 -21.26 -13.91 -21.32
C GLN A 189 -21.24 -13.84 -19.79
N ALA A 190 -22.19 -13.10 -19.21
CA ALA A 190 -22.28 -12.92 -17.77
C ALA A 190 -23.72 -12.64 -17.31
N PHE A 191 -23.97 -12.91 -16.04
CA PHE A 191 -25.31 -12.85 -15.44
C PHE A 191 -25.22 -12.11 -14.12
N TYR A 192 -26.10 -11.13 -13.90
CA TYR A 192 -26.21 -10.41 -12.63
C TYR A 192 -27.54 -10.72 -11.96
N ILE A 193 -27.49 -11.13 -10.69
CA ILE A 193 -28.63 -11.47 -9.86
C ILE A 193 -28.70 -10.42 -8.74
N PRO A 194 -29.59 -9.41 -8.84
CA PRO A 194 -29.81 -8.49 -7.73
C PRO A 194 -30.52 -9.19 -6.57
N VAL A 195 -30.21 -8.78 -5.34
CA VAL A 195 -30.90 -9.24 -4.13
C VAL A 195 -31.52 -8.07 -3.38
N PRO A 196 -32.68 -8.25 -2.73
CA PRO A 196 -33.35 -7.18 -2.00
C PRO A 196 -32.58 -6.78 -0.72
N ASP A 197 -32.92 -5.63 -0.17
CA ASP A 197 -32.42 -5.19 1.16
C ASP A 197 -32.94 -6.08 2.31
N ASP A 198 -34.08 -6.76 2.07
CA ASP A 198 -34.66 -7.72 3.01
C ASP A 198 -33.78 -8.97 3.13
N ARG A 199 -33.14 -9.12 4.30
CA ARG A 199 -32.20 -10.19 4.60
C ARG A 199 -32.80 -11.59 4.45
N ASP A 200 -34.06 -11.79 4.82
CA ASP A 200 -34.70 -13.11 4.74
C ASP A 200 -34.94 -13.50 3.28
N LYS A 201 -35.40 -12.55 2.46
CA LYS A 201 -35.55 -12.77 1.01
C LYS A 201 -34.21 -12.95 0.31
N THR A 202 -33.18 -12.23 0.74
CA THR A 202 -31.81 -12.43 0.25
C THR A 202 -31.29 -13.82 0.58
N LEU A 203 -31.58 -14.33 1.77
CA LEU A 203 -31.26 -15.71 2.15
C LEU A 203 -32.03 -16.73 1.30
N GLU A 204 -33.31 -16.50 0.99
CA GLU A 204 -34.07 -17.36 0.08
C GLU A 204 -33.39 -17.47 -1.28
N ILE A 205 -33.03 -16.33 -1.90
CA ILE A 205 -32.35 -16.31 -3.19
C ILE A 205 -30.96 -16.98 -3.09
N LEU A 206 -30.15 -16.64 -2.09
CA LEU A 206 -28.82 -17.25 -1.91
C LEU A 206 -28.90 -18.77 -1.73
N ASN A 207 -29.92 -19.26 -1.03
CA ASN A 207 -30.12 -20.69 -0.84
C ASN A 207 -30.46 -21.42 -2.15
N GLU A 208 -31.07 -20.75 -3.14
CA GLU A 208 -31.23 -21.31 -4.50
C GLU A 208 -29.86 -21.61 -5.15
N PHE A 209 -28.85 -20.77 -4.89
CA PHE A 209 -27.49 -20.87 -5.45
C PHE A 209 -26.50 -21.64 -4.56
N ARG A 210 -26.90 -22.03 -3.35
CA ARG A 210 -26.02 -22.74 -2.39
C ARG A 210 -25.34 -23.95 -3.01
N THR A 211 -26.07 -24.74 -3.80
CA THR A 211 -25.51 -25.92 -4.46
C THR A 211 -24.42 -25.59 -5.48
N ILE A 212 -24.37 -24.36 -6.00
CA ILE A 212 -23.31 -23.92 -6.91
C ILE A 212 -22.07 -23.49 -6.11
N PHE A 213 -22.25 -22.67 -5.07
CA PHE A 213 -21.15 -22.22 -4.21
C PHE A 213 -20.46 -23.39 -3.49
N GLU A 214 -21.23 -24.34 -2.98
CA GLU A 214 -20.71 -25.48 -2.21
C GLU A 214 -20.28 -26.68 -3.07
N ASN A 215 -20.45 -26.64 -4.39
CA ASN A 215 -20.09 -27.78 -5.26
C ASN A 215 -18.57 -27.85 -5.48
N GLU A 216 -17.90 -28.82 -4.86
CA GLU A 216 -16.44 -28.97 -4.93
C GLU A 216 -15.88 -29.23 -6.34
N ASN A 217 -16.71 -29.67 -7.29
CA ASN A 217 -16.29 -29.96 -8.66
C ASN A 217 -16.20 -28.71 -9.55
N ILE A 218 -16.81 -27.59 -9.14
CA ILE A 218 -16.74 -26.33 -9.87
C ILE A 218 -15.52 -25.54 -9.37
N LEU A 219 -14.62 -25.15 -10.27
CA LEU A 219 -13.56 -24.18 -10.01
C LEU A 219 -14.18 -22.78 -9.91
N LYS A 220 -14.02 -22.11 -8.77
CA LYS A 220 -14.49 -20.73 -8.60
C LYS A 220 -13.36 -19.78 -8.94
N VAL A 221 -13.64 -18.83 -9.82
CA VAL A 221 -12.72 -17.78 -10.21
C VAL A 221 -13.21 -16.47 -9.61
N GLY A 222 -12.32 -15.66 -9.07
CA GLY A 222 -12.67 -14.34 -8.55
C GLY A 222 -11.46 -13.42 -8.56
N GLN A 223 -11.71 -12.13 -8.45
CA GLN A 223 -10.69 -11.13 -8.17
C GLN A 223 -10.80 -10.78 -6.68
N ASN A 224 -9.78 -11.09 -5.87
CA ASN A 224 -9.89 -10.94 -4.40
C ASN A 224 -11.06 -11.75 -3.81
N ILE A 225 -11.18 -13.02 -4.22
CA ILE A 225 -12.32 -13.91 -3.89
C ILE A 225 -12.52 -14.09 -2.39
N LYS A 226 -11.49 -13.83 -1.58
CA LYS A 226 -11.58 -13.78 -0.12
C LYS A 226 -12.69 -12.83 0.35
N TYR A 227 -12.86 -11.68 -0.31
CA TYR A 227 -13.92 -10.71 -0.01
C TYR A 227 -15.30 -11.33 -0.19
N ASP A 228 -15.58 -11.90 -1.36
CA ASP A 228 -16.84 -12.55 -1.69
C ASP A 228 -17.18 -13.69 -0.72
N MET A 229 -16.16 -14.50 -0.40
CA MET A 229 -16.30 -15.60 0.56
C MET A 229 -16.70 -15.11 1.95
N LEU A 230 -16.13 -14.00 2.42
CA LEU A 230 -16.47 -13.40 3.72
C LEU A 230 -17.90 -12.84 3.70
N VAL A 231 -18.28 -12.13 2.64
CA VAL A 231 -19.64 -11.59 2.47
C VAL A 231 -20.67 -12.72 2.46
N LEU A 232 -20.46 -13.76 1.65
CA LEU A 232 -21.36 -14.91 1.57
C LEU A 232 -21.45 -15.67 2.91
N ARG A 233 -20.35 -15.74 3.66
CA ARG A 233 -20.32 -16.38 4.97
C ARG A 233 -21.18 -15.64 6.01
N ASN A 234 -21.34 -14.32 5.88
CA ASN A 234 -22.30 -13.57 6.71
C ASN A 234 -23.75 -14.02 6.49
N TYR A 235 -24.06 -14.68 5.38
CA TYR A 235 -25.36 -15.27 5.05
C TYR A 235 -25.39 -16.79 5.25
N GLY A 236 -24.34 -17.38 5.85
CA GLY A 236 -24.26 -18.82 6.10
C GLY A 236 -24.07 -19.66 4.83
N ILE A 237 -23.51 -19.07 3.78
CA ILE A 237 -23.09 -19.77 2.55
C ILE A 237 -21.58 -19.98 2.61
N GLU A 238 -21.13 -21.20 2.30
CA GLU A 238 -19.71 -21.52 2.19
C GLU A 238 -19.33 -21.71 0.73
N VAL A 239 -18.29 -21.02 0.25
CA VAL A 239 -17.72 -21.31 -1.06
C VAL A 239 -16.72 -22.45 -0.93
N LYS A 240 -16.95 -23.55 -1.65
CA LYS A 240 -16.13 -24.77 -1.61
C LYS A 240 -15.55 -25.09 -2.98
N GLY A 241 -14.69 -26.10 -3.05
CA GLY A 241 -14.04 -26.52 -4.28
C GLY A 241 -12.74 -25.77 -4.57
N LYS A 242 -12.20 -26.00 -5.77
CA LYS A 242 -10.98 -25.32 -6.20
C LYS A 242 -11.26 -23.83 -6.39
N LEU A 243 -10.26 -23.00 -6.09
CA LEU A 243 -10.32 -21.56 -6.29
C LEU A 243 -9.24 -21.12 -7.28
N PHE A 244 -9.50 -20.03 -7.98
CA PHE A 244 -8.51 -19.27 -8.74
C PHE A 244 -8.75 -17.79 -8.47
N ASP A 245 -7.77 -17.13 -7.84
CA ASP A 245 -7.85 -15.70 -7.58
C ASP A 245 -6.90 -14.95 -8.52
N THR A 246 -7.44 -14.08 -9.38
CA THR A 246 -6.66 -13.33 -10.37
C THR A 246 -5.72 -12.30 -9.74
N MET A 247 -6.09 -11.74 -8.58
CA MET A 247 -5.25 -10.82 -7.83
C MET A 247 -4.02 -11.57 -7.29
N VAL A 248 -4.24 -12.75 -6.70
CA VAL A 248 -3.18 -13.60 -6.16
C VAL A 248 -2.30 -14.17 -7.27
N ALA A 249 -2.90 -14.59 -8.40
CA ALA A 249 -2.19 -15.10 -9.56
C ALA A 249 -1.23 -14.05 -10.14
N HIS A 250 -1.70 -12.80 -10.29
CA HIS A 250 -0.83 -11.71 -10.71
C HIS A 250 0.23 -11.38 -9.66
N TYR A 251 -0.10 -11.46 -8.37
CA TYR A 251 0.84 -11.19 -7.28
C TYR A 251 2.03 -12.15 -7.26
N VAL A 252 1.80 -13.46 -7.41
CA VAL A 252 2.92 -14.42 -7.45
C VAL A 252 3.80 -14.24 -8.70
N LEU A 253 3.25 -13.68 -9.78
CA LEU A 253 4.01 -13.35 -11.00
C LEU A 253 4.81 -12.05 -10.85
N GLN A 254 4.22 -11.00 -10.27
CA GLN A 254 4.75 -9.62 -10.28
C GLN A 254 4.50 -8.88 -8.95
N PRO A 255 5.09 -9.31 -7.82
CA PRO A 255 4.70 -8.86 -6.47
C PRO A 255 4.95 -7.37 -6.15
N GLU A 256 5.69 -6.65 -7.01
CA GLU A 256 5.98 -5.22 -6.85
C GLU A 256 4.98 -4.31 -7.58
N LEU A 257 4.07 -4.89 -8.38
CA LEU A 257 3.11 -4.15 -9.19
C LEU A 257 1.76 -3.97 -8.47
N ARG A 258 0.83 -3.29 -9.13
CA ARG A 258 -0.57 -3.21 -8.67
C ARG A 258 -1.30 -4.49 -9.09
N HIS A 259 -2.26 -4.93 -8.28
CA HIS A 259 -2.97 -6.20 -8.50
C HIS A 259 -4.49 -6.03 -8.69
N GLY A 260 -5.00 -4.80 -8.74
CA GLY A 260 -6.43 -4.52 -8.94
C GLY A 260 -6.88 -4.81 -10.38
N MET A 261 -8.15 -5.22 -10.55
CA MET A 261 -8.69 -5.68 -11.84
C MET A 261 -8.59 -4.64 -12.94
N ASP A 262 -8.92 -3.37 -12.67
CA ASP A 262 -8.80 -2.26 -13.64
C ASP A 262 -7.40 -2.21 -14.27
N TYR A 263 -6.36 -2.32 -13.44
CA TYR A 263 -4.97 -2.31 -13.87
C TYR A 263 -4.61 -3.57 -14.68
N LEU A 264 -5.11 -4.74 -14.28
CA LEU A 264 -4.88 -5.99 -15.00
C LEU A 264 -5.58 -6.00 -16.37
N ALA A 265 -6.81 -5.50 -16.44
CA ALA A 265 -7.57 -5.38 -17.68
C ALA A 265 -6.87 -4.45 -18.67
N GLU A 266 -6.31 -3.32 -18.22
CA GLU A 266 -5.53 -2.44 -19.08
C GLU A 266 -4.31 -3.15 -19.67
N ILE A 267 -3.55 -3.88 -18.86
CA ILE A 267 -2.26 -4.45 -19.27
C ILE A 267 -2.43 -5.73 -20.09
N TYR A 268 -3.30 -6.63 -19.65
CA TYR A 268 -3.42 -7.96 -20.26
C TYR A 268 -4.48 -8.01 -21.36
N LEU A 269 -5.50 -7.15 -21.30
CA LEU A 269 -6.62 -7.16 -22.24
C LEU A 269 -6.67 -5.91 -23.14
N ASN A 270 -5.81 -4.91 -22.90
CA ASN A 270 -5.89 -3.60 -23.54
C ASN A 270 -7.32 -3.02 -23.43
N TYR A 271 -7.93 -3.23 -22.27
CA TYR A 271 -9.35 -2.98 -22.00
C TYR A 271 -9.51 -2.01 -20.83
N ARG A 272 -10.46 -1.10 -20.92
CA ARG A 272 -10.87 -0.22 -19.83
C ARG A 272 -12.22 -0.67 -19.30
N THR A 273 -12.22 -1.08 -18.04
CA THR A 273 -13.39 -1.42 -17.24
C THR A 273 -14.23 -0.18 -16.91
N ILE A 274 -15.50 -0.42 -16.60
CA ILE A 274 -16.42 0.55 -16.00
C ILE A 274 -15.94 0.77 -14.57
N HIS A 275 -15.58 2.00 -14.21
CA HIS A 275 -15.19 2.27 -12.82
C HIS A 275 -16.41 2.48 -11.93
N ILE A 276 -16.32 2.00 -10.70
CA ILE A 276 -17.37 2.16 -9.68
C ILE A 276 -17.82 3.62 -9.49
N ASP A 277 -16.90 4.59 -9.58
CA ASP A 277 -17.21 6.03 -9.47
C ASP A 277 -18.13 6.54 -10.60
N GLU A 278 -18.20 5.84 -11.73
CA GLU A 278 -19.15 6.14 -12.82
C GLU A 278 -20.59 5.75 -12.44
N LEU A 279 -20.75 4.77 -11.53
CA LEU A 279 -22.06 4.34 -11.01
C LEU A 279 -22.47 5.12 -9.76
N ILE A 280 -21.63 5.11 -8.72
CA ILE A 280 -21.99 5.66 -7.41
C ILE A 280 -21.54 7.12 -7.21
N GLY A 281 -20.88 7.69 -8.22
CA GLY A 281 -20.32 9.04 -8.17
C GLY A 281 -18.93 9.08 -7.53
N PRO A 282 -18.29 10.26 -7.51
CA PRO A 282 -16.91 10.40 -7.05
C PRO A 282 -16.78 10.14 -5.54
N LYS A 283 -15.65 9.54 -5.15
CA LYS A 283 -15.29 9.32 -3.74
C LYS A 283 -15.47 10.59 -2.90
N GLY A 284 -16.25 10.49 -1.83
CA GLY A 284 -16.49 11.58 -0.89
C GLY A 284 -17.79 11.42 -0.11
N LYS A 285 -18.12 12.43 0.69
CA LYS A 285 -19.31 12.42 1.58
C LYS A 285 -20.65 12.24 0.85
N ASN A 286 -20.69 12.50 -0.46
CA ASN A 286 -21.90 12.44 -1.27
C ASN A 286 -21.89 11.26 -2.26
N GLN A 287 -20.91 10.35 -2.15
CA GLN A 287 -20.91 9.13 -2.94
C GLN A 287 -22.11 8.29 -2.54
N LYS A 288 -22.83 7.75 -3.52
CA LYS A 288 -24.02 6.90 -3.30
C LYS A 288 -23.59 5.53 -2.80
N ASN A 289 -24.52 4.79 -2.21
CA ASN A 289 -24.32 3.37 -1.96
C ASN A 289 -24.70 2.55 -3.21
N MET A 290 -24.07 1.40 -3.44
CA MET A 290 -24.46 0.48 -4.53
C MET A 290 -25.93 0.05 -4.40
N ARG A 291 -26.45 -0.08 -3.17
CA ARG A 291 -27.87 -0.37 -2.87
C ARG A 291 -28.83 0.69 -3.40
N ASP A 292 -28.38 1.93 -3.53
CA ASP A 292 -29.21 3.05 -3.99
C ASP A 292 -29.31 3.11 -5.52
N ILE A 293 -28.57 2.26 -6.23
CA ILE A 293 -28.53 2.22 -7.70
C ILE A 293 -29.50 1.16 -8.22
N PRO A 294 -30.35 1.48 -9.22
CA PRO A 294 -31.25 0.50 -9.81
C PRO A 294 -30.49 -0.71 -10.42
N PRO A 295 -31.01 -1.95 -10.31
CA PRO A 295 -30.35 -3.12 -10.88
C PRO A 295 -30.02 -3.01 -12.37
N GLU A 296 -30.85 -2.31 -13.14
CA GLU A 296 -30.64 -2.02 -14.57
C GLU A 296 -29.41 -1.14 -14.86
N ASP A 297 -28.91 -0.39 -13.88
CA ASP A 297 -27.69 0.41 -14.01
C ASP A 297 -26.47 -0.34 -13.46
N VAL A 298 -26.66 -1.25 -12.48
CA VAL A 298 -25.58 -2.05 -11.88
C VAL A 298 -25.18 -3.25 -12.74
N TYR A 299 -26.12 -3.86 -13.47
CA TYR A 299 -25.88 -5.17 -14.07
C TYR A 299 -24.72 -5.20 -15.07
N LEU A 300 -24.49 -4.12 -15.82
CA LEU A 300 -23.37 -4.06 -16.78
C LEU A 300 -22.02 -4.07 -16.06
N TYR A 301 -21.90 -3.31 -14.97
CA TYR A 301 -20.71 -3.27 -14.13
C TYR A 301 -20.43 -4.65 -13.53
N ALA A 302 -21.41 -5.22 -12.83
CA ALA A 302 -21.24 -6.49 -12.14
C ALA A 302 -20.96 -7.66 -13.11
N CYS A 303 -21.62 -7.68 -14.27
CA CYS A 303 -21.36 -8.66 -15.32
C CYS A 303 -19.97 -8.50 -15.94
N GLU A 304 -19.52 -7.26 -16.14
CA GLU A 304 -18.19 -6.96 -16.66
C GLU A 304 -17.10 -7.46 -15.71
N ASP A 305 -17.24 -7.24 -14.40
CA ASP A 305 -16.28 -7.69 -13.39
C ASP A 305 -16.12 -9.22 -13.42
N ALA A 306 -17.23 -9.96 -13.48
CA ALA A 306 -17.19 -11.43 -13.59
C ALA A 306 -16.58 -11.93 -14.91
N ASP A 307 -16.90 -11.31 -16.05
CA ASP A 307 -16.38 -11.69 -17.37
C ASP A 307 -14.89 -11.34 -17.52
N VAL A 308 -14.49 -10.12 -17.15
CA VAL A 308 -13.10 -9.66 -17.19
C VAL A 308 -12.23 -10.54 -16.28
N THR A 309 -12.72 -10.89 -15.10
CA THR A 309 -12.04 -11.83 -14.20
C THR A 309 -11.82 -13.19 -14.86
N LEU A 310 -12.81 -13.72 -15.59
CA LEU A 310 -12.66 -14.98 -16.33
C LEU A 310 -11.61 -14.87 -17.45
N LYS A 311 -11.63 -13.78 -18.22
CA LYS A 311 -10.65 -13.50 -19.28
C LYS A 311 -9.23 -13.39 -18.71
N LEU A 312 -9.08 -12.69 -17.60
CA LEU A 312 -7.80 -12.56 -16.88
C LEU A 312 -7.31 -13.91 -16.39
N LYS A 313 -8.18 -14.75 -15.80
CA LYS A 313 -7.82 -16.11 -15.41
C LYS A 313 -7.24 -16.92 -16.56
N ASN A 314 -7.87 -16.89 -17.74
CA ASN A 314 -7.42 -17.65 -18.91
C ASN A 314 -6.02 -17.23 -19.40
N ILE A 315 -5.62 -15.98 -19.16
CA ILE A 315 -4.29 -15.46 -19.50
C ILE A 315 -3.29 -15.77 -18.38
N LEU A 316 -3.64 -15.45 -17.13
CA LEU A 316 -2.77 -15.60 -15.98
C LEU A 316 -2.43 -17.06 -15.70
N GLU A 317 -3.37 -17.99 -15.89
CA GLU A 317 -3.11 -19.43 -15.76
C GLU A 317 -1.99 -19.89 -16.69
N LYS A 318 -2.00 -19.45 -17.95
CA LYS A 318 -0.94 -19.76 -18.92
C LYS A 318 0.40 -19.13 -18.53
N GLU A 319 0.39 -17.92 -17.97
CA GLU A 319 1.61 -17.28 -17.49
C GLU A 319 2.16 -17.97 -16.23
N LEU A 320 1.31 -18.49 -15.33
CA LEU A 320 1.74 -19.30 -14.18
C LEU A 320 2.47 -20.57 -14.65
N GLU A 321 1.89 -21.29 -15.62
CA GLU A 321 2.49 -22.49 -16.23
C GLU A 321 3.84 -22.17 -16.89
N LYS A 322 3.87 -21.14 -17.74
CA LYS A 322 5.06 -20.71 -18.47
C LYS A 322 6.21 -20.31 -17.56
N ASN A 323 5.90 -19.64 -16.44
CA ASN A 323 6.89 -19.23 -15.44
C ASN A 323 7.18 -20.33 -14.39
N LYS A 324 6.49 -21.48 -14.44
CA LYS A 324 6.65 -22.64 -13.54
C LYS A 324 6.46 -22.32 -12.06
N ILE A 325 5.47 -21.48 -11.76
CA ILE A 325 5.13 -21.08 -10.38
C ILE A 325 3.78 -21.61 -9.91
N GLU A 326 3.21 -22.57 -10.65
CA GLU A 326 1.93 -23.20 -10.34
C GLU A 326 1.89 -23.82 -8.94
N SER A 327 2.97 -24.45 -8.47
CA SER A 327 3.00 -25.03 -7.13
C SER A 327 2.93 -23.98 -6.03
N LEU A 328 3.60 -22.83 -6.20
CA LEU A 328 3.49 -21.72 -5.25
C LEU A 328 2.04 -21.20 -5.21
N PHE A 329 1.40 -21.08 -6.37
CA PHE A 329 0.02 -20.61 -6.46
C PHE A 329 -0.98 -21.63 -5.88
N TYR A 330 -1.00 -22.86 -6.39
CA TYR A 330 -2.01 -23.87 -6.05
C TYR A 330 -1.76 -24.60 -4.73
N ASP A 331 -0.51 -24.76 -4.29
CA ASP A 331 -0.19 -25.54 -3.07
C ASP A 331 0.00 -24.64 -1.84
N MET A 332 0.24 -23.34 -2.02
CA MET A 332 0.50 -22.40 -0.92
C MET A 332 -0.50 -21.24 -0.86
N GLU A 333 -0.57 -20.39 -1.90
CA GLU A 333 -1.36 -19.15 -1.83
C GLU A 333 -2.88 -19.38 -1.89
N ILE A 334 -3.35 -20.24 -2.79
CA ILE A 334 -4.78 -20.54 -2.94
C ILE A 334 -5.35 -21.28 -1.71
N PRO A 335 -4.70 -22.33 -1.15
CA PRO A 335 -5.18 -22.97 0.08
C PRO A 335 -5.18 -22.06 1.30
N LEU A 336 -4.39 -20.98 1.30
CA LEU A 336 -4.36 -20.00 2.38
C LEU A 336 -5.63 -19.12 2.40
N ILE A 337 -6.27 -18.85 1.27
CA ILE A 337 -7.49 -18.03 1.17
C ILE A 337 -8.60 -18.51 2.13
N PRO A 338 -9.08 -19.77 2.09
CA PRO A 338 -10.13 -20.23 2.99
C PRO A 338 -9.70 -20.22 4.47
N VAL A 339 -8.41 -20.38 4.77
CA VAL A 339 -7.88 -20.26 6.13
C VAL A 339 -7.99 -18.81 6.62
N LEU A 340 -7.64 -17.84 5.76
CA LEU A 340 -7.81 -16.41 6.08
C LEU A 340 -9.28 -16.05 6.23
N VAL A 341 -10.16 -16.52 5.34
CA VAL A 341 -11.62 -16.33 5.49
C VAL A 341 -12.10 -16.82 6.86
N TYR A 342 -11.67 -18.02 7.28
CA TYR A 342 -12.00 -18.57 8.60
C TYR A 342 -11.46 -17.71 9.75
N MET A 343 -10.18 -17.31 9.69
CA MET A 343 -9.55 -16.47 10.71
C MET A 343 -10.23 -15.11 10.84
N GLU A 344 -10.47 -14.42 9.73
CA GLU A 344 -11.11 -13.10 9.71
C GLU A 344 -12.56 -13.19 10.20
N SER A 345 -13.31 -14.22 9.79
CA SER A 345 -14.70 -14.42 10.23
C SER A 345 -14.84 -14.73 11.71
N ASN A 346 -13.86 -15.41 12.32
CA ASN A 346 -13.90 -15.75 13.74
C ASN A 346 -13.68 -14.52 14.61
N GLY A 347 -12.78 -13.62 14.21
CA GLY A 347 -12.38 -12.46 14.98
C GLY A 347 -11.78 -12.81 16.35
N VAL A 348 -11.57 -11.78 17.17
CA VAL A 348 -11.03 -11.90 18.53
C VAL A 348 -11.82 -11.03 19.51
N ARG A 349 -12.03 -11.52 20.74
CA ARG A 349 -12.70 -10.76 21.80
C ARG A 349 -11.76 -9.78 22.46
N LEU A 350 -12.35 -8.68 22.93
CA LEU A 350 -11.68 -7.68 23.74
C LEU A 350 -12.32 -7.55 25.11
N ASP A 351 -11.48 -7.43 26.13
CA ASP A 351 -11.87 -7.00 27.47
C ASP A 351 -11.95 -5.47 27.52
N LEU A 352 -13.18 -4.97 27.41
CA LEU A 352 -13.46 -3.54 27.42
C LEU A 352 -13.24 -2.89 28.80
N GLU A 353 -13.31 -3.65 29.89
CA GLU A 353 -13.08 -3.13 31.24
C GLU A 353 -11.58 -2.89 31.43
N THR A 354 -10.75 -3.89 31.11
CA THR A 354 -9.29 -3.77 31.15
C THR A 354 -8.78 -2.62 30.26
N LEU A 355 -9.37 -2.42 29.07
CA LEU A 355 -9.01 -1.29 28.19
C LEU A 355 -9.38 0.06 28.80
N LYS A 356 -10.55 0.20 29.43
CA LYS A 356 -10.97 1.44 30.09
C LYS A 356 -10.06 1.77 31.28
N GLU A 357 -9.73 0.78 32.10
CA GLU A 357 -8.80 0.94 33.22
C GLU A 357 -7.41 1.38 32.74
N SER A 358 -6.91 0.74 31.68
CA SER A 358 -5.65 1.11 31.03
C SER A 358 -5.68 2.54 30.48
N SER A 359 -6.80 2.97 29.88
CA SER A 359 -6.98 4.35 29.38
C SER A 359 -6.81 5.38 30.49
N VAL A 360 -7.43 5.16 31.66
CA VAL A 360 -7.31 6.07 32.81
C VAL A 360 -5.86 6.13 33.30
N LEU A 361 -5.22 4.98 33.51
CA LEU A 361 -3.84 4.90 33.97
C LEU A 361 -2.86 5.60 33.01
N PHE A 362 -3.02 5.36 31.70
CA PHE A 362 -2.16 5.95 30.68
C PHE A 362 -2.36 7.47 30.58
N ASN A 363 -3.59 7.96 30.71
CA ASN A 363 -3.86 9.40 30.74
C ASN A 363 -3.24 10.10 31.96
N GLU A 364 -3.28 9.47 33.14
CA GLU A 364 -2.61 10.01 34.33
C GLU A 364 -1.08 10.03 34.16
N ARG A 365 -0.50 8.95 33.65
CA ARG A 365 0.94 8.87 33.37
C ARG A 365 1.38 9.88 32.31
N LEU A 366 0.58 10.09 31.26
CA LEU A 366 0.83 11.12 30.25
C LEU A 366 0.89 12.52 30.88
N LYS A 367 -0.06 12.87 31.75
CA LYS A 367 -0.05 14.18 32.44
C LYS A 367 1.21 14.38 33.27
N ASN A 368 1.65 13.35 33.99
CA ASN A 368 2.87 13.42 34.80
C ASN A 368 4.11 13.62 33.91
N ILE A 369 4.23 12.85 32.81
CA ILE A 369 5.33 12.99 31.85
C ILE A 369 5.32 14.38 31.19
N GLU A 370 4.15 14.92 30.83
CA GLU A 370 4.01 16.27 30.27
C GLU A 370 4.56 17.33 31.23
N GLN A 371 4.21 17.25 32.52
CA GLN A 371 4.73 18.17 33.54
C GLN A 371 6.25 18.09 33.67
N GLU A 372 6.83 16.89 33.68
CA GLU A 372 8.28 16.69 33.72
C GLU A 372 8.99 17.26 32.48
N ILE A 373 8.37 17.11 31.30
CA ILE A 373 8.89 17.69 30.05
C ILE A 373 8.87 19.21 30.11
N TYR A 374 7.77 19.82 30.56
CA TYR A 374 7.66 21.27 30.68
C TYR A 374 8.63 21.84 31.69
N GLN A 375 8.82 21.16 32.83
CA GLN A 375 9.83 21.55 33.82
C GLN A 375 11.25 21.48 33.25
N SER A 376 11.55 20.44 32.46
CA SER A 376 12.86 20.26 31.83
C SER A 376 13.12 21.23 30.66
N ALA A 377 12.08 21.63 29.93
CA ALA A 377 12.17 22.57 28.80
C ALA A 377 12.04 24.05 29.21
N GLY A 378 11.53 24.31 30.41
CA GLY A 378 11.30 25.65 30.95
C GLY A 378 10.14 26.40 30.29
N GLU A 379 9.31 25.74 29.48
CA GLU A 379 8.06 26.28 28.94
C GLU A 379 7.09 25.18 28.53
N SER A 380 5.83 25.54 28.34
CA SER A 380 4.78 24.67 27.80
C SER A 380 4.76 24.70 26.27
N PHE A 381 4.64 23.54 25.65
CA PHE A 381 4.50 23.40 24.20
C PHE A 381 3.74 22.12 23.84
N ASN A 382 3.34 21.97 22.58
CA ASN A 382 2.70 20.77 22.08
C ASN A 382 3.76 19.68 21.77
N ILE A 383 3.86 18.70 22.66
CA ILE A 383 4.81 17.58 22.59
C ILE A 383 4.51 16.64 21.40
N ALA A 384 3.25 16.63 20.93
CA ALA A 384 2.86 15.87 19.74
C ALA A 384 3.28 16.55 18.43
N SER A 385 3.69 17.83 18.45
CA SER A 385 4.12 18.57 17.26
C SER A 385 5.63 18.39 17.03
N PRO A 386 6.06 17.69 15.95
CA PRO A 386 7.49 17.53 15.63
C PRO A 386 8.22 18.87 15.48
N LYS A 387 7.52 19.88 14.95
CA LYS A 387 8.05 21.22 14.77
C LYS A 387 8.40 21.88 16.11
N GLN A 388 7.44 21.92 17.05
CA GLN A 388 7.67 22.56 18.36
C GLN A 388 8.69 21.78 19.19
N VAL A 389 8.65 20.45 19.16
CA VAL A 389 9.68 19.61 19.80
C VAL A 389 11.06 19.95 19.22
N GLY A 390 11.17 20.09 17.91
CA GLY A 390 12.42 20.45 17.24
C GLY A 390 12.96 21.82 17.67
N GLU A 391 12.09 22.84 17.70
CA GLU A 391 12.45 24.20 18.15
C GLU A 391 12.96 24.19 19.60
N ILE A 392 12.27 23.48 20.50
CA ILE A 392 12.69 23.35 21.91
C ILE A 392 14.05 22.65 22.03
N LEU A 393 14.22 21.49 21.38
CA LEU A 393 15.44 20.68 21.53
C LEU A 393 16.67 21.33 20.90
N PHE A 394 16.52 21.95 19.73
CA PHE A 394 17.65 22.38 18.91
C PHE A 394 17.89 23.90 18.93
N ASP A 395 16.86 24.74 19.01
CA ASP A 395 17.05 26.20 19.07
C ASP A 395 17.24 26.68 20.51
N LYS A 396 16.41 26.20 21.44
CA LYS A 396 16.43 26.65 22.84
C LYS A 396 17.42 25.87 23.70
N LEU A 397 17.25 24.55 23.80
CA LEU A 397 18.11 23.68 24.62
C LEU A 397 19.46 23.40 23.95
N LYS A 398 19.60 23.68 22.64
CA LYS A 398 20.84 23.56 21.85
C LYS A 398 21.56 22.23 22.05
N ILE A 399 20.79 21.14 22.10
CA ILE A 399 21.29 19.80 22.43
C ILE A 399 22.26 19.28 21.34
N MET A 400 22.17 19.83 20.12
CA MET A 400 23.03 19.51 18.99
C MET A 400 23.20 20.73 18.09
N GLU A 401 24.45 21.05 17.73
CA GLU A 401 24.78 22.23 16.89
C GLU A 401 24.34 22.11 15.42
N LYS A 402 24.23 20.88 14.89
CA LYS A 402 23.90 20.61 13.48
C LYS A 402 22.76 19.60 13.34
N ALA A 403 21.59 19.95 13.85
CA ALA A 403 20.40 19.13 13.70
C ALA A 403 19.95 19.04 12.23
N LYS A 404 19.66 17.83 11.76
CA LYS A 404 19.13 17.60 10.41
C LYS A 404 17.74 18.24 10.28
N LYS A 405 17.50 18.85 9.12
CA LYS A 405 16.21 19.41 8.73
C LYS A 405 15.64 18.67 7.53
N THR A 406 14.33 18.58 7.46
CA THR A 406 13.59 18.08 6.29
C THR A 406 13.69 19.07 5.12
N LYS A 407 13.24 18.65 3.93
CA LYS A 407 13.14 19.52 2.74
C LYS A 407 12.28 20.78 3.00
N THR A 408 11.36 20.72 3.95
CA THR A 408 10.48 21.83 4.37
C THR A 408 11.09 22.73 5.45
N GLY A 409 12.35 22.48 5.86
CA GLY A 409 13.07 23.29 6.83
C GLY A 409 12.75 23.00 8.30
N GLN A 410 11.91 21.98 8.58
CA GLN A 410 11.61 21.55 9.95
C GLN A 410 12.70 20.62 10.48
N TYR A 411 13.00 20.67 11.78
CA TYR A 411 13.94 19.72 12.38
C TYR A 411 13.37 18.30 12.36
N THR A 412 14.22 17.33 12.07
CA THR A 412 13.83 15.91 12.11
C THR A 412 13.81 15.43 13.57
N THR A 413 12.62 15.12 14.09
CA THR A 413 12.43 14.53 15.42
C THR A 413 11.81 13.13 15.31
N SER A 414 12.31 12.28 14.40
CA SER A 414 11.86 10.89 14.34
C SER A 414 12.29 10.14 15.60
N GLU A 415 11.63 9.02 15.89
CA GLU A 415 11.97 8.16 17.02
C GLU A 415 13.44 7.74 16.99
N GLU A 416 13.95 7.31 15.83
CA GLU A 416 15.36 6.97 15.62
C GLU A 416 16.33 8.14 15.93
N VAL A 417 15.99 9.35 15.50
CA VAL A 417 16.83 10.54 15.77
C VAL A 417 16.82 10.87 17.25
N LEU A 418 15.66 10.84 17.89
CA LEU A 418 15.54 11.10 19.33
C LEU A 418 16.27 10.02 20.15
N GLU A 419 16.16 8.74 19.78
CA GLU A 419 16.84 7.63 20.45
C GLU A 419 18.37 7.80 20.39
N SER A 420 18.91 8.23 19.24
CA SER A 420 20.35 8.52 19.11
C SER A 420 20.84 9.65 20.02
N LEU A 421 19.93 10.53 20.45
CA LEU A 421 20.20 11.69 21.30
C LEU A 421 19.79 11.47 22.76
N ARG A 422 19.29 10.28 23.13
CA ARG A 422 18.73 9.98 24.44
C ARG A 422 19.64 10.38 25.62
N TYR A 423 20.96 10.19 25.46
CA TYR A 423 21.94 10.50 26.51
C TYR A 423 22.33 11.98 26.61
N LYS A 424 21.87 12.83 25.68
CA LYS A 424 22.26 14.24 25.63
C LYS A 424 21.44 15.12 26.57
N HIS A 425 20.18 14.78 26.79
CA HIS A 425 19.31 15.53 27.70
C HIS A 425 18.16 14.65 28.23
N PRO A 426 17.85 14.68 29.54
CA PRO A 426 16.77 13.86 30.12
C PRO A 426 15.40 14.04 29.46
N VAL A 427 15.09 15.27 29.02
CA VAL A 427 13.83 15.58 28.31
C VAL A 427 13.57 14.68 27.09
N ILE A 428 14.62 14.19 26.42
CA ILE A 428 14.49 13.40 25.19
C ILE A 428 13.85 12.05 25.50
N GLN A 429 14.32 11.40 26.58
CA GLN A 429 13.73 10.15 27.05
C GLN A 429 12.24 10.34 27.39
N LYS A 430 11.90 11.43 28.08
CA LYS A 430 10.51 11.73 28.43
C LYS A 430 9.63 12.01 27.22
N ILE A 431 10.15 12.69 26.20
CA ILE A 431 9.44 12.91 24.93
C ILE A 431 9.18 11.57 24.21
N LEU A 432 10.16 10.66 24.20
CA LEU A 432 10.00 9.32 23.63
C LEU A 432 8.93 8.52 24.39
N GLU A 433 8.99 8.51 25.72
CA GLU A 433 7.98 7.88 26.59
C GLU A 433 6.58 8.45 26.33
N HIS A 434 6.45 9.79 26.26
CA HIS A 434 5.18 10.47 25.96
C HIS A 434 4.61 10.04 24.61
N ARG A 435 5.42 10.06 23.55
CA ARG A 435 4.98 9.70 22.19
C ARG A 435 4.60 8.23 22.08
N GLY A 436 5.37 7.34 22.71
CA GLY A 436 5.05 5.91 22.77
C GLY A 436 3.73 5.66 23.46
N LEU A 437 3.53 6.24 24.65
CA LEU A 437 2.29 6.09 25.43
C LEU A 437 1.08 6.72 24.74
N LYS A 438 1.24 7.89 24.13
CA LYS A 438 0.18 8.57 23.38
C LYS A 438 -0.20 7.79 22.12
N LYS A 439 0.76 7.17 21.43
CA LYS A 439 0.49 6.23 20.34
C LYS A 439 -0.29 5.05 20.90
N LEU A 440 0.15 4.42 21.99
CA LEU A 440 -0.57 3.29 22.58
C LEU A 440 -2.04 3.61 22.91
N LEU A 441 -2.28 4.77 23.52
CA LEU A 441 -3.61 5.24 23.89
C LEU A 441 -4.50 5.49 22.66
N ASN A 442 -4.09 6.42 21.79
CA ASN A 442 -4.90 6.84 20.65
C ASN A 442 -5.09 5.71 19.63
N THR A 443 -4.03 4.95 19.41
CA THR A 443 -3.97 3.96 18.35
C THR A 443 -4.61 2.67 18.79
N TYR A 444 -4.55 2.25 20.06
CA TYR A 444 -5.10 0.94 20.46
C TYR A 444 -6.21 1.05 21.49
N VAL A 445 -5.99 1.76 22.59
CA VAL A 445 -6.94 1.79 23.72
C VAL A 445 -8.26 2.45 23.33
N ASP A 446 -8.21 3.59 22.67
CA ASP A 446 -9.41 4.35 22.30
C ASP A 446 -10.04 3.83 20.99
N ALA A 447 -9.20 3.30 20.11
CA ALA A 447 -9.54 2.89 18.76
C ALA A 447 -10.13 1.47 18.66
N LEU A 448 -9.51 0.48 19.30
CA LEU A 448 -9.93 -0.93 19.18
C LEU A 448 -11.38 -1.16 19.63
N PRO A 449 -11.88 -0.55 20.73
CA PRO A 449 -13.29 -0.70 21.11
C PRO A 449 -14.28 -0.24 20.02
N GLN A 450 -13.90 0.74 19.20
CA GLN A 450 -14.75 1.24 18.11
C GLN A 450 -14.79 0.30 16.90
N LEU A 451 -13.86 -0.66 16.83
CA LEU A 451 -13.77 -1.67 15.76
C LEU A 451 -14.49 -2.97 16.11
N ILE A 452 -15.14 -3.04 17.27
CA ILE A 452 -15.94 -4.21 17.63
C ILE A 452 -17.15 -4.27 16.71
N ASN A 453 -17.26 -5.36 15.98
CA ASN A 453 -18.42 -5.62 15.15
C ASN A 453 -19.63 -5.88 16.07
N PRO A 454 -20.75 -5.14 15.89
CA PRO A 454 -21.91 -5.23 16.78
C PRO A 454 -22.67 -6.56 16.65
N ARG A 455 -22.53 -7.28 15.53
CA ARG A 455 -23.19 -8.58 15.30
C ARG A 455 -22.47 -9.71 16.03
N THR A 456 -21.13 -9.68 16.07
CA THR A 456 -20.31 -10.76 16.63
C THR A 456 -19.77 -10.44 18.03
N GLY A 457 -19.72 -9.17 18.41
CA GLY A 457 -19.07 -8.72 19.64
C GLY A 457 -17.54 -8.86 19.62
N LYS A 458 -16.95 -9.01 18.43
CA LYS A 458 -15.51 -9.26 18.24
C LYS A 458 -14.88 -8.24 17.29
N VAL A 459 -13.57 -8.12 17.35
CA VAL A 459 -12.78 -7.37 16.37
C VAL A 459 -12.33 -8.33 15.27
N HIS A 460 -12.50 -7.91 14.02
CA HIS A 460 -12.14 -8.66 12.83
C HIS A 460 -11.09 -7.88 12.06
N THR A 461 -9.85 -8.39 12.01
CA THR A 461 -8.79 -7.80 11.19
C THR A 461 -8.89 -8.30 9.75
N SER A 462 -8.41 -7.53 8.79
CA SER A 462 -8.23 -7.98 7.41
C SER A 462 -6.77 -8.38 7.18
N PHE A 463 -6.53 -9.62 6.74
CA PHE A 463 -5.21 -10.10 6.33
C PHE A 463 -5.02 -9.94 4.82
N ASN A 464 -3.96 -9.28 4.39
CA ASN A 464 -3.71 -9.03 2.97
C ASN A 464 -2.52 -9.86 2.48
N GLN A 465 -2.77 -10.74 1.51
CA GLN A 465 -1.76 -11.58 0.85
C GLN A 465 -0.92 -10.80 -0.16
N THR A 466 -1.54 -9.89 -0.91
CA THR A 466 -0.97 -9.32 -2.14
C THR A 466 -0.37 -7.91 -1.97
N VAL A 467 0.04 -7.56 -0.75
CA VAL A 467 0.52 -6.20 -0.41
C VAL A 467 2.04 -6.13 -0.23
N THR A 468 2.64 -7.06 0.51
CA THR A 468 4.09 -6.99 0.76
C THR A 468 4.83 -7.67 -0.38
N SER A 469 5.93 -7.12 -0.90
CA SER A 469 6.67 -7.82 -1.94
C SER A 469 7.45 -9.04 -1.45
N THR A 470 7.62 -9.15 -0.12
CA THR A 470 8.34 -10.26 0.53
C THR A 470 7.53 -11.55 0.68
N GLY A 471 6.24 -11.57 0.34
CA GLY A 471 5.36 -12.73 0.56
C GLY A 471 4.77 -12.83 1.97
N ARG A 472 5.05 -11.87 2.87
CA ARG A 472 4.46 -11.87 4.22
C ARG A 472 3.05 -11.32 4.18
N LEU A 473 2.16 -11.91 4.97
CA LEU A 473 0.86 -11.32 5.26
C LEU A 473 1.04 -9.95 5.92
N SER A 474 0.22 -8.99 5.52
CA SER A 474 0.00 -7.76 6.27
C SER A 474 -1.39 -7.77 6.91
N SER A 475 -1.63 -6.88 7.87
CA SER A 475 -2.91 -6.77 8.57
C SER A 475 -3.38 -5.32 8.59
N SER A 476 -4.69 -5.10 8.44
CA SER A 476 -5.35 -3.80 8.49
C SER A 476 -6.68 -3.87 9.24
N ASN A 477 -7.15 -2.72 9.72
CA ASN A 477 -8.46 -2.53 10.35
C ASN A 477 -8.87 -3.58 11.40
N PRO A 478 -8.09 -3.80 12.48
CA PRO A 478 -6.86 -3.11 12.86
C PRO A 478 -5.59 -3.82 12.35
N ASN A 479 -4.49 -3.07 12.16
CA ASN A 479 -3.17 -3.66 11.95
C ASN A 479 -2.59 -4.25 13.25
N LEU A 480 -2.78 -5.57 13.43
CA LEU A 480 -2.34 -6.29 14.63
C LEU A 480 -0.81 -6.42 14.75
N GLN A 481 -0.07 -6.28 13.64
CA GLN A 481 1.40 -6.40 13.64
C GLN A 481 2.10 -5.22 14.30
N ASN A 482 1.42 -4.07 14.39
CA ASN A 482 1.97 -2.87 15.01
C ASN A 482 1.85 -2.88 16.56
N ILE A 483 1.15 -3.85 17.15
CA ILE A 483 0.97 -3.94 18.61
C ILE A 483 2.33 -4.22 19.26
N PRO A 484 2.87 -3.30 20.09
CA PRO A 484 4.21 -3.45 20.65
C PRO A 484 4.40 -4.78 21.40
N ILE A 485 5.58 -5.38 21.22
CA ILE A 485 5.88 -6.75 21.69
C ILE A 485 6.64 -6.76 23.02
N ARG A 486 7.62 -5.87 23.17
CA ARG A 486 8.67 -5.98 24.19
C ARG A 486 8.41 -5.13 25.44
N ASP A 487 7.66 -4.04 25.30
CA ASP A 487 7.45 -3.10 26.39
C ASP A 487 6.31 -3.57 27.30
N GLU A 488 6.43 -3.31 28.61
CA GLU A 488 5.40 -3.68 29.60
C GLU A 488 4.03 -3.09 29.23
N ASP A 489 4.00 -1.84 28.73
CA ASP A 489 2.78 -1.20 28.27
C ASP A 489 2.16 -1.93 27.06
N GLY A 490 2.98 -2.51 26.17
CA GLY A 490 2.53 -3.33 25.04
C GLY A 490 1.98 -4.70 25.48
N LYS A 491 2.59 -5.30 26.51
CA LYS A 491 2.06 -6.54 27.13
C LYS A 491 0.69 -6.29 27.75
N GLU A 492 0.50 -5.15 28.40
CA GLU A 492 -0.79 -4.77 28.98
C GLU A 492 -1.87 -4.68 27.90
N MET A 493 -1.55 -4.12 26.73
CA MET A 493 -2.48 -4.09 25.60
C MET A 493 -2.83 -5.49 25.08
N ARG A 494 -1.89 -6.43 25.09
CA ARG A 494 -2.17 -7.81 24.67
C ARG A 494 -3.08 -8.55 25.65
N LYS A 495 -3.06 -8.20 26.95
CA LYS A 495 -3.99 -8.77 27.94
C LYS A 495 -5.45 -8.42 27.67
N ALA A 496 -5.70 -7.30 26.99
CA ALA A 496 -7.04 -6.93 26.59
C ALA A 496 -7.64 -7.88 25.54
N PHE A 497 -6.81 -8.61 24.79
CA PHE A 497 -7.30 -9.68 23.93
C PHE A 497 -7.57 -10.89 24.82
N ILE A 498 -8.80 -11.41 24.77
CA ILE A 498 -9.24 -12.54 25.59
C ILE A 498 -9.80 -13.67 24.73
N PRO A 499 -9.65 -14.93 25.15
CA PRO A 499 -10.23 -16.06 24.42
C PRO A 499 -11.76 -16.07 24.51
N ASP A 500 -12.39 -16.86 23.65
CA ASP A 500 -13.82 -17.19 23.79
C ASP A 500 -14.08 -17.95 25.10
N ASP A 501 -15.34 -17.93 25.58
CA ASP A 501 -15.70 -18.57 26.84
C ASP A 501 -15.41 -20.08 26.80
N GLY A 502 -14.70 -20.58 27.81
CA GLY A 502 -14.25 -21.97 27.87
C GLY A 502 -13.00 -22.30 27.03
N CYS A 503 -12.42 -21.32 26.34
CA CYS A 503 -11.21 -21.47 25.54
C CYS A 503 -9.96 -20.87 26.23
N LEU A 504 -8.78 -21.26 25.75
CA LEU A 504 -7.49 -20.68 26.12
C LEU A 504 -6.75 -20.25 24.86
N PHE A 505 -5.93 -19.20 24.94
CA PHE A 505 -5.00 -18.89 23.87
C PHE A 505 -3.79 -19.83 23.90
N PHE A 506 -3.43 -20.30 22.70
CA PHE A 506 -2.22 -21.05 22.45
C PHE A 506 -1.38 -20.30 21.41
N SER A 507 -0.12 -20.02 21.74
CA SER A 507 0.81 -19.32 20.85
C SER A 507 1.91 -20.28 20.43
N ALA A 508 2.07 -20.49 19.12
CA ALA A 508 3.18 -21.21 18.52
C ALA A 508 4.00 -20.24 17.67
N ASP A 509 5.30 -20.15 17.96
CA ASP A 509 6.23 -19.22 17.32
C ASP A 509 7.42 -19.98 16.74
N TYR A 510 7.83 -19.66 15.51
CA TYR A 510 9.02 -20.24 14.88
C TYR A 510 10.27 -19.59 15.48
N SER A 511 11.07 -20.37 16.22
CA SER A 511 12.28 -19.91 16.93
C SER A 511 13.47 -19.61 16.03
#